data_AF-A0A831QGZ2-F1
#
_entry.id   AF-A0A831QGZ2-F1
#
_cell.length_a   1.000
_cell.length_b   1.000
_cell.length_c   1.000
_cell.angle_alpha   90.00
_cell.angle_beta   90.00
_cell.angle_gamma   90.00
#
_symmetry.space_group_name_H-M   'P 1'
#
loop_
_entity.id
_entity.type
_entity.pdbx_description
1 polymer ?
#
loop_
_entity_poly.entity_id
_entity_poly.type
_entity_poly.pdbx_seq_one_letter_code
_entity_poly.pdbx_strand_id
1 'polypeptide(L)'
;MNRKIITIVLALVLFVWVIPGVVFAEPRLVWDPSSGDVTGYRVYYGLSQGSHPNSESVGNVTEYPLSSLPLEENKTYYFVTRAYNGAGESGDSNEVSWHVPDMTAPLPPQGVTAE
;
A
#
# COMPACT_ATOMS: atom_id res chain seq x y z
N MET A 1 -41.08 -8.23 -41.49
CA MET A 1 -41.00 -8.73 -40.10
C MET A 1 -39.56 -9.14 -39.78
N ASN A 2 -38.85 -8.25 -39.07
CA ASN A 2 -37.73 -8.43 -38.14
C ASN A 2 -36.53 -9.34 -38.47
N ARG A 3 -35.58 -8.81 -39.25
CA ARG A 3 -34.15 -9.21 -39.13
C ARG A 3 -33.21 -8.08 -38.69
N LYS A 4 -33.64 -6.83 -38.75
CA LYS A 4 -32.81 -5.66 -38.42
C LYS A 4 -32.97 -5.13 -36.99
N ILE A 5 -33.96 -5.63 -36.23
CA ILE A 5 -34.23 -5.19 -34.85
C ILE A 5 -33.49 -6.07 -33.82
N ILE A 6 -33.14 -7.31 -34.17
CA ILE A 6 -32.44 -8.23 -33.26
C ILE A 6 -30.98 -7.80 -33.00
N THR A 7 -30.36 -7.06 -33.93
CA THR A 7 -28.99 -6.53 -33.73
C THR A 7 -28.97 -5.30 -32.80
N ILE A 8 -30.08 -4.60 -32.61
CA ILE A 8 -30.13 -3.36 -31.82
C ILE A 8 -30.35 -3.64 -30.32
N VAL A 9 -30.91 -4.80 -29.96
CA VAL A 9 -31.09 -5.20 -28.55
C VAL A 9 -29.84 -5.90 -27.98
N LEU A 10 -28.96 -6.43 -28.83
CA LEU A 10 -27.67 -7.00 -28.38
C LEU A 10 -26.55 -5.96 -28.23
N ALA A 11 -26.73 -4.73 -28.74
CA ALA A 11 -25.73 -3.67 -28.70
C ALA A 11 -25.83 -2.78 -27.44
N LEU A 12 -26.85 -2.97 -26.60
CA LEU A 12 -27.03 -2.20 -25.35
C LEU A 12 -26.48 -2.91 -24.10
N VAL A 13 -25.90 -4.10 -24.25
CA VAL A 13 -25.27 -4.88 -23.16
C VAL A 13 -23.75 -5.03 -23.36
N LEU A 14 -23.19 -4.47 -24.43
CA LEU A 14 -21.75 -4.56 -24.79
C LEU A 14 -21.06 -3.20 -24.80
N PHE A 15 -21.46 -2.32 -23.88
CA PHE A 15 -20.72 -1.08 -23.59
C PHE A 15 -20.62 -0.85 -22.08
N VAL A 16 -20.28 -1.91 -21.33
CA VAL A 16 -19.43 -1.69 -20.17
C VAL A 16 -18.04 -1.42 -20.76
N TRP A 17 -17.80 -0.15 -21.10
CA TRP A 17 -16.45 0.35 -21.26
C TRP A 17 -15.76 -0.07 -19.97
N VAL A 18 -14.79 -0.97 -20.07
CA VAL A 18 -13.92 -1.29 -18.96
C VAL A 18 -13.41 0.06 -18.50
N ILE A 19 -13.96 0.60 -17.41
CA ILE A 19 -13.30 1.66 -16.70
C ILE A 19 -11.96 0.99 -16.41
N PRO A 20 -10.83 1.44 -16.99
CA PRO A 20 -9.56 0.93 -16.56
C PRO A 20 -9.60 1.16 -15.07
N GLY A 21 -9.64 0.08 -14.28
CA GLY A 21 -9.71 0.20 -12.83
C GLY A 21 -8.63 1.21 -12.48
N VAL A 22 -8.99 2.26 -11.76
CA VAL A 22 -7.98 3.16 -11.23
C VAL A 22 -7.18 2.27 -10.28
N VAL A 23 -6.11 1.68 -10.80
CA VAL A 23 -5.12 0.96 -10.03
C VAL A 23 -4.39 2.07 -9.30
N PHE A 24 -4.92 2.41 -8.13
CA PHE A 24 -4.17 3.19 -7.17
C PHE A 24 -2.90 2.39 -6.88
N ALA A 25 -1.75 2.98 -7.18
CA ALA A 25 -0.49 2.42 -6.73
C ALA A 25 -0.50 2.51 -5.20
N GLU A 26 -0.71 1.37 -4.54
CA GLU A 26 -0.60 1.28 -3.09
C GLU A 26 0.84 1.62 -2.69
N PRO A 27 1.06 2.39 -1.61
CA PRO A 27 2.40 2.66 -1.12
C PRO A 27 3.06 1.36 -0.59
N ARG A 28 4.31 1.12 -0.97
CA ARG A 28 5.06 -0.10 -0.62
C ARG A 28 6.47 0.25 -0.18
N LEU A 29 7.01 -0.56 0.72
CA LEU A 29 8.45 -0.66 0.93
C LEU A 29 9.03 -1.57 -0.14
N VAL A 30 10.15 -1.18 -0.73
CA VAL A 30 10.86 -1.95 -1.76
C VAL A 30 12.35 -1.90 -1.46
N TRP A 31 13.03 -3.03 -1.53
CA TRP A 31 14.46 -3.14 -1.26
C TRP A 31 15.13 -4.13 -2.20
N ASP A 32 16.43 -3.96 -2.40
CA ASP A 32 17.24 -4.94 -3.14
C ASP A 32 17.44 -6.22 -2.30
N PRO A 33 17.49 -7.40 -2.93
CA PRO A 33 17.73 -8.65 -2.20
C PRO A 33 19.10 -8.62 -1.52
N SER A 34 19.15 -9.11 -0.28
CA SER A 34 20.40 -9.30 0.46
C SER A 34 21.22 -10.45 -0.12
N SER A 35 22.55 -10.36 0.01
CA SER A 35 23.46 -11.41 -0.43
C SER A 35 23.54 -12.57 0.59
N GLY A 36 23.86 -13.76 0.11
CA GLY A 36 23.98 -14.97 0.93
C GLY A 36 22.71 -15.82 0.95
N ASP A 37 22.63 -16.74 1.92
CA ASP A 37 21.45 -17.59 2.14
C ASP A 37 20.43 -16.84 3.01
N VAL A 38 19.34 -16.37 2.38
CA VAL A 38 18.28 -15.59 3.02
C VAL A 38 17.01 -16.43 3.10
N THR A 39 16.53 -16.66 4.33
CA THR A 39 15.26 -17.37 4.56
C THR A 39 14.08 -16.41 4.51
N GLY A 40 14.27 -15.14 4.86
CA GLY A 40 13.25 -14.11 4.75
C GLY A 40 13.74 -12.74 5.20
N TYR A 41 12.81 -11.80 5.26
CA TYR A 41 13.02 -10.43 5.70
C TYR A 41 12.05 -10.06 6.83
N ARG A 42 12.48 -9.14 7.66
CA ARG A 42 11.68 -8.51 8.71
C ARG A 42 11.74 -7.00 8.56
N VAL A 43 10.57 -6.36 8.54
CA VAL A 43 10.46 -4.90 8.53
C VAL A 43 10.39 -4.44 9.98
N TYR A 44 11.22 -3.48 10.33
CA TYR A 44 11.23 -2.80 11.62
C TYR A 44 10.75 -1.35 11.43
N TYR A 45 9.91 -0.86 12.33
CA TYR A 45 9.32 0.48 12.19
C TYR A 45 8.97 1.18 13.50
N GLY A 46 8.92 2.51 13.45
CA GLY A 46 8.65 3.37 14.61
C GLY A 46 8.33 4.81 14.23
N LEU A 47 7.99 5.63 15.23
CA LEU A 47 7.61 7.05 15.03
C LEU A 47 8.79 8.03 15.09
N SER A 48 9.99 7.53 15.41
CA SER A 48 11.19 8.33 15.54
C SER A 48 12.32 7.72 14.71
N GLN A 49 13.04 8.57 14.00
CA GLN A 49 14.27 8.20 13.32
C GLN A 49 15.24 7.48 14.27
N GLY A 50 15.78 6.35 13.80
CA GLY A 50 16.71 5.49 14.53
C GLY A 50 16.08 4.62 15.62
N SER A 51 14.77 4.68 15.84
CA SER A 51 14.07 3.89 16.85
C SER A 51 12.89 3.14 16.26
N HIS A 52 13.05 1.82 16.16
CA HIS A 52 12.11 0.92 15.50
C HIS A 52 11.61 -0.17 16.46
N PRO A 53 10.74 0.16 17.44
CA PRO A 53 10.31 -0.78 18.47
C PRO A 53 9.35 -1.86 17.94
N ASN A 54 8.73 -1.66 16.78
CA ASN A 54 7.80 -2.61 16.18
C ASN A 54 8.48 -3.37 15.04
N SER A 55 8.03 -4.60 14.79
CA SER A 55 8.54 -5.39 13.66
C SER A 55 7.51 -6.37 13.12
N GLU A 56 7.56 -6.66 11.83
CA GLU A 56 6.72 -7.64 11.14
C GLU A 56 7.59 -8.55 10.27
N SER A 57 7.37 -9.87 10.33
CA SER A 57 8.09 -10.82 9.47
C SER A 57 7.36 -10.94 8.15
N VAL A 58 8.02 -10.59 7.05
CA VAL A 58 7.37 -10.45 5.74
C VAL A 58 7.67 -11.61 4.79
N GLY A 59 8.48 -12.58 5.24
CA GLY A 59 8.89 -13.73 4.43
C GLY A 59 9.97 -13.38 3.40
N ASN A 60 10.20 -14.26 2.43
CA ASN A 60 11.23 -14.07 1.40
C ASN A 60 10.71 -13.26 0.21
N VAL A 61 10.47 -11.97 0.45
CA VAL A 61 10.02 -10.98 -0.54
C VAL A 61 10.97 -9.78 -0.55
N THR A 62 10.93 -8.99 -1.61
CA THR A 62 11.71 -7.75 -1.76
C THR A 62 10.83 -6.49 -1.83
N GLU A 63 9.54 -6.67 -1.55
CA GLU A 63 8.55 -5.60 -1.51
C GLU A 63 7.44 -5.95 -0.51
N TYR A 64 6.94 -4.96 0.22
CA TYR A 64 5.87 -5.16 1.20
C TYR A 64 4.87 -3.98 1.22
N PRO A 65 3.56 -4.25 1.09
CA PRO A 65 2.53 -3.22 1.13
C PRO A 65 2.45 -2.54 2.50
N LEU A 66 2.44 -1.20 2.52
CA LEU A 66 2.36 -0.44 3.77
C LEU A 66 0.98 -0.58 4.46
N SER A 67 -0.09 -0.92 3.72
CA SER A 67 -1.40 -1.20 4.32
C SER A 67 -1.45 -2.50 5.14
N SER A 68 -0.48 -3.39 4.96
CA SER A 68 -0.36 -4.63 5.73
C SER A 68 0.38 -4.43 7.05
N LEU A 69 0.82 -3.21 7.36
CA LEU A 69 1.33 -2.82 8.67
C LEU A 69 0.25 -2.08 9.46
N PRO A 70 0.19 -2.24 10.79
CA PRO A 70 -0.77 -1.55 11.65
C PRO A 70 -0.33 -0.08 11.88
N LEU A 71 -0.36 0.73 10.83
CA LEU A 71 0.02 2.14 10.87
C LEU A 71 -1.20 3.02 11.12
N GLU A 72 -1.05 4.02 11.97
CA GLU A 72 -2.11 5.01 12.23
C GLU A 72 -2.01 6.19 11.27
N GLU A 73 -3.16 6.73 10.88
CA GLU A 73 -3.28 7.93 10.03
C GLU A 73 -2.64 9.17 10.68
N ASN A 74 -2.23 10.11 9.84
CA ASN A 74 -1.62 11.37 10.22
C ASN A 74 -0.36 11.23 11.12
N LYS A 75 0.39 10.13 10.93
CA LYS A 75 1.68 9.90 11.59
C LYS A 75 2.77 9.64 10.56
N THR A 76 3.99 10.04 10.89
CA THR A 76 5.18 9.70 10.11
C THR A 76 5.90 8.53 10.76
N TYR A 77 6.08 7.47 10.00
CA TYR A 77 6.84 6.29 10.42
C TYR A 77 8.18 6.24 9.72
N TYR A 78 9.16 5.64 10.40
CA TYR A 78 10.50 5.32 9.91
C TYR A 78 10.64 3.82 9.84
N PHE A 79 11.29 3.33 8.78
CA PHE A 79 11.36 1.92 8.45
C PHE A 79 12.79 1.51 8.09
N VAL A 80 13.18 0.34 8.56
CA VAL A 80 14.36 -0.39 8.11
C VAL A 80 13.97 -1.85 7.88
N THR A 81 14.70 -2.53 7.01
CA THR A 81 14.51 -3.96 6.75
C THR A 81 15.76 -4.73 7.11
N ARG A 82 15.59 -5.90 7.72
CA ARG A 82 16.67 -6.85 8.01
C ARG A 82 16.40 -8.16 7.28
N ALA A 83 17.42 -8.74 6.69
CA ALA A 83 17.37 -10.12 6.21
C ALA A 83 17.62 -11.07 7.39
N TYR A 84 17.06 -12.27 7.34
CA TYR A 84 17.32 -13.30 8.35
C TYR A 84 17.44 -14.69 7.74
N ASN A 85 18.16 -15.54 8.45
CA ASN A 85 18.22 -16.99 8.21
C ASN A 85 18.32 -17.75 9.54
N GLY A 86 18.60 -19.05 9.48
CA GLY A 86 18.71 -19.88 10.69
C GLY A 86 19.83 -19.47 11.66
N ALA A 87 20.79 -18.64 11.24
CA ALA A 87 21.87 -18.16 12.10
C ALA A 87 21.53 -16.84 12.82
N GLY A 88 20.59 -16.05 12.30
CA GLY A 88 20.21 -14.77 12.89
C GLY A 88 19.78 -13.73 11.84
N GLU A 89 19.71 -12.47 12.27
CA GLU A 89 19.37 -11.34 11.42
C GLU A 89 20.61 -10.52 11.02
N SER A 90 20.52 -9.83 9.89
CA SER A 90 21.49 -8.84 9.43
C SER A 90 21.43 -7.55 10.25
N GLY A 91 22.31 -6.60 9.92
CA GLY A 91 22.13 -5.20 10.30
C GLY A 91 20.97 -4.54 9.55
N ASP A 92 20.65 -3.31 9.95
CA ASP A 92 19.63 -2.47 9.31
C ASP A 92 20.01 -2.09 7.87
N SER A 93 19.00 -2.01 7.00
CA SER A 93 19.09 -1.28 5.73
C SER A 93 19.30 0.22 5.97
N ASN A 94 19.34 1.00 4.88
CA ASN A 94 19.06 2.43 5.01
C ASN A 94 17.64 2.64 5.56
N GLU A 95 17.47 3.70 6.33
CA GLU A 95 16.17 4.09 6.85
C GLU A 95 15.40 4.89 5.78
N VAL A 96 14.09 4.65 5.71
CA VAL A 96 13.16 5.44 4.91
C VAL A 96 12.00 5.89 5.78
N SER A 97 11.31 6.96 5.40
CA SER A 97 10.13 7.43 6.12
C SER A 97 8.91 7.53 5.21
N TRP A 98 7.73 7.38 5.81
CA TRP A 98 6.47 7.57 5.13
C TRP A 98 5.45 8.24 6.06
N HIS A 99 4.74 9.24 5.55
CA HIS A 99 3.65 9.90 6.24
C HIS A 99 2.34 9.23 5.83
N VAL A 100 1.62 8.70 6.81
CA VAL A 100 0.29 8.10 6.60
C VAL A 100 -0.70 9.25 6.42
N PRO A 101 -1.38 9.38 5.26
CA PRO A 101 -2.33 10.45 5.05
C PRO A 101 -3.54 10.29 5.98
N ASP A 102 -4.16 11.42 6.33
CA ASP A 102 -5.49 11.45 6.92
C ASP A 102 -6.53 11.02 5.86
N MET A 103 -7.29 9.98 6.16
CA MET A 103 -8.35 9.46 5.29
C MET A 103 -9.75 9.86 5.79
N THR A 104 -9.83 10.67 6.86
CA THR A 104 -11.09 11.16 7.40
C THR A 104 -11.68 12.26 6.52
N ALA A 105 -12.95 12.11 6.15
CA ALA A 105 -13.64 13.12 5.35
C ALA A 105 -13.91 14.39 6.19
N PRO A 106 -13.81 15.59 5.60
CA PRO A 106 -14.11 16.83 6.31
C PRO A 106 -15.60 16.89 6.69
N LEU A 107 -15.89 17.64 7.76
CA LEU A 107 -17.27 17.93 8.16
C LEU A 107 -17.99 18.75 7.08
N PRO A 108 -19.32 18.55 6.89
CA PRO A 108 -20.08 19.33 5.92
C PRO A 108 -20.09 20.83 6.27
N PRO A 109 -20.24 21.74 5.29
CA PRO A 109 -20.41 23.16 5.56
C PRO A 109 -21.60 23.42 6.49
N GLN A 110 -21.42 24.33 7.44
CA GLN A 110 -22.49 24.79 8.35
C GLN A 110 -22.82 26.27 8.09
N GLY A 111 -24.04 26.69 8.42
CA GLY A 111 -24.42 28.11 8.36
C GLY A 111 -24.57 28.70 6.97
N VAL A 112 -24.95 27.90 5.97
CA VAL A 112 -25.23 28.39 4.62
C VAL A 112 -26.42 29.37 4.66
N THR A 113 -26.17 30.65 4.35
CA THR A 113 -27.18 31.71 4.20
C THR A 113 -27.18 32.26 2.77
N ALA A 114 -28.33 32.75 2.31
CA ALA A 114 -28.44 33.49 1.05
C ALA A 114 -28.41 35.00 1.34
N GLU A 115 -27.81 35.79 0.44
CA GLU A 115 -27.84 37.26 0.44
C GLU A 115 -28.97 37.80 -0.45
#